data_AF-A0AAE0Y5Y8-F1
#
_entry.id   AF-A0AAE0Y5Y8-F1
#
_cell.length_a   1.000
_cell.length_b   1.000
_cell.length_c   1.000
_cell.angle_alpha   90.00
_cell.angle_beta   90.00
_cell.angle_gamma   90.00
#
_symmetry.space_group_name_H-M   'P 1'
#
loop_
_entity.id
_entity.type
_entity.pdbx_description
1 polymer ?
#
loop_
_entity_poly.entity_id
_entity_poly.type
_entity_poly.pdbx_seq_one_letter_code
_entity_poly.pdbx_strand_id
1 'polypeptide(L)'
;MAEKTAQIIQVRSRESFVHRFHGDGGPREIEIFEEEIRHAWADDLSITESQKVAVIRRYLGSAVKDELACYPAELIADPEKLLATLRRAYGECKSVSRLTLELHQCRQGRNEGLRVYSQRIRRKFLTFKSRQRDTGQRETNDTDLRDVFIDGIMDEGLKFT
;
A
#
# COMPACT_ATOMS: atom_id res chain seq x y z
N MET A 1 17.92 54.48 -5.26
CA MET A 1 17.86 53.29 -4.39
C MET A 1 17.07 52.23 -5.13
N ALA A 2 17.71 51.14 -5.56
CA ALA A 2 17.09 50.13 -6.41
C ALA A 2 16.50 49.01 -5.54
N GLU A 3 15.18 48.88 -5.59
CA GLU A 3 14.40 47.88 -4.88
C GLU A 3 14.66 46.50 -5.52
N LYS A 4 15.30 45.60 -4.77
CA LYS A 4 15.65 44.26 -5.22
C LYS A 4 14.41 43.38 -5.04
N THR A 5 13.64 43.18 -6.10
CA THR A 5 12.49 42.27 -6.12
C THR A 5 12.97 40.84 -5.88
N ALA A 6 12.54 40.26 -4.76
CA ALA A 6 12.78 38.86 -4.45
C ALA A 6 12.02 37.98 -5.45
N GLN A 7 12.77 37.31 -6.34
CA GLN A 7 12.22 36.24 -7.17
C GLN A 7 11.89 35.05 -6.27
N ILE A 8 10.60 34.83 -6.03
CA ILE A 8 10.09 33.59 -5.43
C ILE A 8 10.24 32.50 -6.50
N ILE A 9 11.24 31.65 -6.34
CA ILE A 9 11.40 30.45 -7.15
C ILE A 9 10.29 29.49 -6.74
N GLN A 10 9.20 29.46 -7.52
CA GLN A 10 8.18 28.41 -7.42
C GLN A 10 8.83 27.11 -7.89
N VAL A 11 9.35 26.32 -6.95
CA VAL A 11 9.74 24.94 -7.21
C VAL A 11 8.45 24.20 -7.54
N ARG A 12 8.19 23.94 -8.83
CA ARG A 12 7.13 23.01 -9.24
C ARG A 12 7.44 21.66 -8.59
N SER A 13 6.61 21.26 -7.62
CA SER A 13 6.66 19.91 -7.07
C SER A 13 6.59 18.92 -8.23
N ARG A 14 7.40 17.86 -8.19
CA ARG A 14 7.37 16.80 -9.19
C ARG A 14 5.91 16.37 -9.37
N GLU A 15 5.43 16.28 -10.60
CA GLU A 15 4.09 15.74 -10.88
C GLU A 15 3.92 14.44 -10.11
N SER A 16 2.99 14.41 -9.16
CA SER A 16 2.63 13.19 -8.43
C SER A 16 2.10 12.19 -9.44
N PHE A 17 2.89 11.16 -9.72
CA PHE A 17 2.52 10.12 -10.66
C PHE A 17 1.60 9.13 -9.94
N VAL A 18 0.38 8.98 -10.44
CA VAL A 18 -0.57 7.98 -9.96
C VAL A 18 -0.73 6.92 -11.04
N HIS A 19 -0.43 5.66 -10.70
CA HIS A 19 -0.63 4.53 -11.58
C HIS A 19 -2.12 4.25 -11.75
N ARG A 20 -2.48 3.75 -12.93
CA ARG A 20 -3.85 3.27 -13.16
C ARG A 20 -4.06 2.00 -12.35
N PHE A 21 -5.12 1.98 -11.54
CA PHE A 21 -5.53 0.84 -10.73
C PHE A 21 -6.44 -0.08 -11.54
N HIS A 22 -6.01 -1.32 -11.75
CA HIS A 22 -6.71 -2.33 -12.55
C HIS A 22 -7.43 -3.38 -11.68
N GLY A 23 -6.98 -3.57 -10.44
CA GLY A 23 -7.61 -4.47 -9.47
C GLY A 23 -7.23 -5.94 -9.64
N ASP A 24 -6.25 -6.25 -10.50
CA ASP A 24 -5.73 -7.60 -10.76
C ASP A 24 -4.31 -7.83 -10.21
N GLY A 25 -3.66 -6.79 -9.69
CA GLY A 25 -2.33 -6.84 -9.07
C GLY A 25 -2.32 -7.36 -7.63
N GLY A 26 -3.48 -7.76 -7.12
CA GLY A 26 -3.68 -8.28 -5.76
C GLY A 26 -3.66 -7.22 -4.65
N PRO A 27 -3.67 -7.63 -3.37
CA PRO A 27 -3.86 -6.72 -2.24
C PRO A 27 -2.88 -5.54 -2.14
N ARG A 28 -1.68 -5.69 -2.68
CA ARG A 28 -0.65 -4.65 -2.63
C ARG A 28 -0.89 -3.54 -3.65
N GLU A 29 -1.60 -3.82 -4.74
CA GLU A 29 -1.90 -2.83 -5.76
C GLU A 29 -2.77 -1.70 -5.19
N ILE A 30 -3.80 -2.04 -4.40
CA ILE A 30 -4.67 -1.04 -3.78
C ILE A 30 -3.94 -0.22 -2.70
N GLU A 31 -3.02 -0.83 -1.96
CA GLU A 31 -2.19 -0.11 -0.98
C GLU A 31 -1.31 0.95 -1.66
N ILE A 32 -0.62 0.57 -2.74
CA ILE A 32 0.22 1.50 -3.53
C ILE A 32 -0.64 2.60 -4.15
N PHE A 33 -1.79 2.25 -4.73
CA PHE A 33 -2.71 3.21 -5.32
C PHE A 33 -3.23 4.21 -4.28
N GLU A 34 -3.61 3.74 -3.09
CA GLU A 34 -4.06 4.61 -2.00
C GLU A 34 -2.94 5.58 -1.56
N GLU A 35 -1.71 5.09 -1.39
CA GLU A 35 -0.55 5.92 -1.06
C GLU A 35 -0.30 7.01 -2.13
N GLU A 36 -0.33 6.65 -3.41
CA GLU A 36 -0.14 7.60 -4.52
C GLU A 36 -1.23 8.66 -4.59
N ILE A 37 -2.50 8.27 -4.38
CA ILE A 37 -3.64 9.19 -4.33
C ILE A 37 -3.49 10.16 -3.14
N ARG A 38 -3.11 9.65 -1.96
CA ARG A 38 -2.90 10.47 -0.75
C ARG A 38 -1.75 11.46 -0.97
N HIS A 39 -0.67 11.05 -1.61
CA HIS A 39 0.42 11.93 -1.99
C HIS A 39 -0.03 13.01 -2.99
N ALA A 40 -0.81 12.64 -4.00
CA ALA A 40 -1.35 13.60 -4.96
C ALA A 40 -2.27 14.65 -4.29
N TRP A 41 -3.04 14.26 -3.27
CA TRP A 41 -3.84 15.21 -2.49
C TRP A 41 -3.01 16.10 -1.56
N ALA A 42 -1.89 15.58 -1.03
CA ALA A 42 -0.99 16.36 -0.19
C ALA A 42 -0.27 17.46 -0.97
N ASP A 43 -0.02 17.25 -2.26
CA ASP A 43 0.59 18.25 -3.15
C ASP A 43 -0.35 19.43 -3.48
N ASP A 44 -1.67 19.25 -3.39
CA ASP A 44 -2.67 20.29 -3.67
C ASP A 44 -3.65 20.48 -2.49
N LEU A 45 -3.28 21.39 -1.58
CA LEU A 45 -4.07 21.75 -0.40
C LEU A 45 -5.42 22.41 -0.73
N SER A 46 -5.66 22.79 -1.99
CA SER A 46 -6.90 23.44 -2.43
C SER A 46 -7.94 22.48 -3.02
N ILE A 47 -7.61 21.19 -3.10
CA ILE A 47 -8.47 20.19 -3.72
C ILE A 47 -9.75 19.94 -2.90
N THR A 48 -10.91 20.06 -3.55
CA THR A 48 -12.21 19.79 -2.93
C THR A 48 -12.51 18.30 -2.86
N GLU A 49 -13.42 17.88 -1.97
CA GLU A 49 -13.85 16.47 -1.86
C GLU A 49 -14.39 15.90 -3.19
N SER A 50 -15.12 16.71 -3.97
CA SER A 50 -15.61 16.30 -5.29
C SER A 50 -14.49 16.14 -6.31
N GLN A 51 -13.46 16.98 -6.25
CA GLN A 51 -12.26 16.83 -7.07
C GLN A 51 -11.45 15.60 -6.68
N LYS A 52 -11.34 15.28 -5.38
CA LYS A 52 -10.70 14.05 -4.89
C LYS A 52 -11.36 12.79 -5.46
N VAL A 53 -12.70 12.74 -5.46
CA VAL A 53 -13.46 11.63 -6.09
C VAL A 53 -13.18 11.55 -7.59
N ALA A 54 -13.15 12.68 -8.28
CA ALA A 54 -12.84 12.73 -9.71
C ALA A 54 -11.40 12.23 -10.01
N VAL A 55 -10.44 12.59 -9.17
CA VAL A 55 -9.04 12.10 -9.25
C VAL A 55 -9.00 10.59 -9.10
N ILE A 56 -9.63 10.02 -8.06
CA ILE A 56 -9.70 8.57 -7.88
C ILE A 56 -10.26 7.92 -9.15
N ARG A 57 -11.45 8.33 -9.60
CA ARG A 57 -12.13 7.76 -10.77
C ARG A 57 -11.33 7.88 -12.06
N ARG A 58 -10.53 8.94 -12.24
CA ARG A 58 -9.67 9.13 -13.41
C ARG A 58 -8.64 8.02 -13.54
N TYR A 59 -8.10 7.55 -12.42
CA TYR A 59 -7.07 6.53 -12.38
C TYR A 59 -7.60 5.10 -12.18
N LEU A 60 -8.92 4.88 -12.15
CA LEU A 60 -9.48 3.53 -12.16
C LEU A 60 -9.56 2.96 -13.59
N GLY A 61 -9.19 1.68 -13.72
CA GLY A 61 -9.43 0.85 -14.90
C GLY A 61 -10.92 0.61 -15.12
N SER A 62 -11.27 0.15 -16.33
CA SER A 62 -12.68 -0.09 -16.71
C SER A 62 -13.34 -1.15 -15.82
N ALA A 63 -12.69 -2.29 -15.61
CA ALA A 63 -13.23 -3.37 -14.78
C ALA A 63 -13.56 -2.91 -13.35
N VAL A 64 -12.69 -2.08 -12.75
CA VAL A 64 -12.92 -1.52 -11.41
C VAL A 64 -14.08 -0.54 -11.40
N LYS A 65 -14.24 0.26 -12.47
CA LYS A 65 -15.38 1.17 -12.59
C LYS A 65 -16.70 0.41 -12.71
N ASP A 66 -16.71 -0.68 -13.46
CA ASP A 66 -17.88 -1.55 -13.62
C ASP A 66 -18.25 -2.19 -12.27
N GLU A 67 -17.27 -2.69 -11.51
CA GLU A 67 -17.47 -3.21 -10.15
C GLU A 67 -18.03 -2.14 -9.21
N LEU A 68 -17.49 -0.92 -9.24
CA LEU A 68 -17.97 0.19 -8.42
C LEU A 68 -19.41 0.61 -8.74
N ALA A 69 -19.90 0.35 -9.96
CA ALA A 69 -21.28 0.61 -10.32
C ALA A 69 -22.27 -0.30 -9.57
N CYS A 70 -21.81 -1.41 -8.98
CA CYS A 70 -22.61 -2.29 -8.15
C CYS A 70 -22.75 -1.82 -6.69
N TYR A 71 -22.01 -0.78 -6.27
CA TYR A 71 -22.07 -0.25 -4.92
C TYR A 71 -23.06 0.92 -4.79
N PRO A 72 -23.67 1.13 -3.59
CA PRO A 72 -24.52 2.29 -3.32
C PRO A 72 -23.83 3.62 -3.62
N ALA A 73 -24.59 4.58 -4.18
CA ALA A 73 -24.08 5.88 -4.60
C ALA A 73 -23.41 6.65 -3.43
N GLU A 74 -23.89 6.46 -2.20
CA GLU A 74 -23.39 7.12 -1.00
C GLU A 74 -21.96 6.70 -0.64
N LEU A 75 -21.54 5.49 -1.03
CA LEU A 75 -20.19 4.98 -0.78
C LEU A 75 -19.18 5.47 -1.82
N ILE A 76 -19.65 5.83 -3.01
CA ILE A 76 -18.82 6.20 -4.15
C ILE A 76 -18.82 7.71 -4.45
N ALA A 77 -19.52 8.49 -3.62
CA ALA A 77 -19.64 9.95 -3.70
C ALA A 77 -18.72 10.69 -2.71
N ASP A 78 -18.22 10.00 -1.69
CA ASP A 78 -17.27 10.52 -0.70
C ASP A 78 -15.90 9.88 -0.96
N PRO A 79 -14.79 10.64 -1.00
CA PRO A 79 -13.50 10.10 -1.41
C PRO A 79 -12.92 9.11 -0.40
N GLU A 80 -13.12 9.32 0.90
CA GLU A 80 -12.65 8.37 1.93
C GLU A 80 -13.48 7.09 1.92
N LYS A 81 -14.80 7.18 1.76
CA LYS A 81 -15.66 6.00 1.58
C LYS A 81 -15.35 5.26 0.29
N LEU A 82 -15.00 5.97 -0.79
CA LEU A 82 -14.62 5.37 -2.05
C LEU A 82 -13.31 4.58 -1.91
N LEU A 83 -12.27 5.17 -1.28
CA LEU A 83 -11.03 4.46 -0.98
C LEU A 83 -11.26 3.27 -0.07
N ALA A 84 -12.07 3.42 0.97
CA ALA A 84 -12.43 2.32 1.88
C ALA A 84 -13.18 1.19 1.13
N THR A 85 -14.05 1.54 0.18
CA THR A 85 -14.77 0.57 -0.67
C THR A 85 -13.80 -0.20 -1.55
N LEU A 86 -12.87 0.48 -2.21
CA LEU A 86 -11.81 -0.14 -3.02
C LEU A 86 -10.92 -1.05 -2.17
N ARG A 87 -10.50 -0.59 -0.98
CA ARG A 87 -9.70 -1.37 -0.03
C ARG A 87 -10.45 -2.62 0.45
N ARG A 88 -11.76 -2.52 0.67
CA ARG A 88 -12.59 -3.68 1.03
C ARG A 88 -12.72 -4.69 -0.12
N ALA A 89 -12.85 -4.23 -1.36
CA ALA A 89 -13.03 -5.09 -2.52
C ALA A 89 -11.73 -5.78 -2.96
N TYR A 90 -10.61 -5.05 -2.94
CA TYR A 90 -9.34 -5.49 -3.55
C TYR A 90 -8.20 -5.69 -2.54
N GLY A 91 -8.39 -5.32 -1.27
CA GLY A 91 -7.38 -5.44 -0.23
C GLY A 91 -7.23 -6.85 0.35
N GLU A 92 -6.35 -6.97 1.34
CA GLU A 92 -6.06 -8.25 1.97
C GLU A 92 -7.27 -8.72 2.80
N CYS A 93 -7.86 -9.85 2.37
CA CYS A 93 -9.03 -10.43 2.98
C CYS A 93 -8.68 -11.47 4.06
N LYS A 94 -7.45 -12.01 4.05
CA LYS A 94 -7.03 -13.03 5.02
C LYS A 94 -7.12 -12.48 6.45
N SER A 95 -7.44 -13.38 7.38
CA SER A 95 -7.38 -13.05 8.81
C SER A 95 -5.94 -12.81 9.24
N VAL A 96 -5.76 -12.00 10.28
CA VAL A 96 -4.43 -11.74 10.85
C VAL A 96 -3.75 -13.07 11.23
N SER A 97 -4.47 -14.00 11.88
CA SER A 97 -3.93 -15.32 12.25
C SER A 97 -3.44 -16.13 11.06
N ARG A 98 -4.13 -16.07 9.91
CA ARG A 98 -3.68 -16.76 8.70
C ARG A 98 -2.40 -16.14 8.15
N LEU A 99 -2.30 -14.81 8.15
CA LEU A 99 -1.10 -14.09 7.71
C LEU A 99 0.09 -14.35 8.64
N THR A 100 -0.14 -14.40 9.96
CA THR A 100 0.86 -14.81 10.95
C THR A 100 1.39 -16.20 10.63
N LEU A 101 0.52 -17.18 10.42
CA LEU A 101 0.92 -18.54 10.05
C LEU A 101 1.74 -18.55 8.75
N GLU A 102 1.25 -17.87 7.71
CA GLU A 102 1.92 -17.78 6.41
C GLU A 102 3.30 -17.09 6.47
N LEU A 103 3.50 -16.20 7.45
CA LEU A 103 4.78 -15.54 7.74
C LEU A 103 5.73 -16.50 8.46
N HIS A 104 5.30 -17.12 9.56
CA HIS A 104 6.14 -18.04 10.35
C HIS A 104 6.46 -19.35 9.62
N GLN A 105 5.68 -19.74 8.61
CA GLN A 105 5.97 -20.90 7.75
C GLN A 105 6.84 -20.54 6.54
N CYS A 106 7.17 -19.27 6.34
CA CYS A 106 8.03 -18.87 5.25
C CYS A 106 9.46 -19.37 5.52
N ARG A 107 9.92 -20.30 4.68
CA ARG A 107 11.27 -20.85 4.70
C ARG A 107 11.97 -20.57 3.37
N GLN A 108 13.29 -20.42 3.40
CA GLN A 108 14.11 -20.29 2.22
C GLN A 108 13.98 -21.56 1.36
N GLY A 109 13.71 -21.39 0.06
CA GLY A 109 13.68 -22.49 -0.89
C GLY A 109 15.08 -23.03 -1.21
N ARG A 110 15.20 -24.30 -1.63
CA ARG A 110 16.51 -24.95 -1.90
C ARG A 110 17.40 -24.22 -2.89
N ASN A 111 16.80 -23.55 -3.87
CA ASN A 111 17.51 -22.78 -4.91
C ASN A 111 17.17 -21.28 -4.83
N GLU A 112 16.68 -20.81 -3.68
CA GLU A 112 16.32 -19.41 -3.48
C GLU A 112 17.49 -18.66 -2.84
N GLY A 113 18.01 -17.64 -3.53
CA GLY A 113 19.03 -16.77 -2.95
C GLY A 113 18.49 -15.93 -1.79
N LEU A 114 19.33 -15.60 -0.81
CA LEU A 114 18.95 -14.85 0.39
C LEU A 114 18.23 -13.53 0.09
N ARG A 115 18.63 -12.82 -0.97
CA ARG A 115 17.98 -11.57 -1.40
C ARG A 115 16.54 -11.79 -1.82
N VAL A 116 16.25 -12.87 -2.54
CA VAL A 116 14.88 -13.18 -3.00
C VAL A 116 14.03 -13.60 -1.80
N TYR A 117 14.59 -14.45 -0.94
CA TYR A 117 13.95 -14.88 0.30
C TYR A 117 13.62 -13.71 1.23
N SER A 118 14.56 -12.79 1.48
CA SER A 118 14.35 -11.63 2.34
C SER A 118 13.27 -10.70 1.80
N GLN A 119 13.23 -10.48 0.48
CA GLN A 119 12.17 -9.70 -0.16
C GLN A 119 10.80 -10.38 -0.02
N ARG A 120 10.73 -11.71 -0.16
CA ARG A 120 9.49 -12.48 -0.03
C ARG A 120 8.95 -12.43 1.41
N ILE A 121 9.82 -12.61 2.40
CA ILE A 121 9.45 -12.46 3.81
C ILE A 121 9.01 -11.03 4.12
N ARG A 122 9.75 -10.03 3.66
CA ARG A 122 9.39 -8.62 3.87
C ARG A 122 8.01 -8.30 3.31
N ARG A 123 7.66 -8.82 2.11
CA ARG A 123 6.31 -8.65 1.55
C ARG A 123 5.24 -9.25 2.44
N LYS A 124 5.42 -10.49 2.91
CA LYS A 124 4.48 -11.15 3.84
C LYS A 124 4.31 -10.37 5.14
N PHE A 125 5.41 -9.86 5.70
CA PHE A 125 5.38 -9.05 6.92
C PHE A 125 4.64 -7.73 6.74
N LEU A 126 4.85 -7.03 5.62
CA LEU A 126 4.13 -5.80 5.32
C LEU A 126 2.62 -6.04 5.16
N THR A 127 2.23 -7.10 4.46
CA THR A 127 0.82 -7.51 4.34
C THR A 127 0.20 -7.81 5.71
N PHE A 128 0.94 -8.53 6.56
CA PHE A 128 0.53 -8.79 7.95
C PHE A 128 0.35 -7.50 8.76
N LYS A 129 1.33 -6.59 8.75
CA LYS A 129 1.23 -5.30 9.47
C LYS A 129 0.10 -4.43 8.95
N SER A 130 -0.08 -4.37 7.63
CA SER A 130 -1.21 -3.65 7.02
C SER A 130 -2.54 -4.17 7.53
N ARG A 131 -2.69 -5.50 7.61
CA ARG A 131 -3.89 -6.12 8.16
C ARG A 131 -4.09 -5.90 9.67
N GLN A 132 -3.00 -5.86 10.45
CA GLN A 132 -3.08 -5.50 11.88
C GLN A 132 -3.63 -4.08 12.06
N ARG A 133 -3.14 -3.11 11.28
CA ARG A 133 -3.65 -1.73 11.29
C ARG A 133 -5.13 -1.67 10.95
N ASP A 134 -5.54 -2.32 9.87
CA ASP A 134 -6.92 -2.33 9.41
C ASP A 134 -7.90 -2.93 10.41
N THR A 135 -7.43 -3.87 11.23
CA THR A 135 -8.25 -4.56 12.24
C THR A 135 -8.10 -3.97 13.64
N GLY A 136 -7.33 -2.89 13.80
CA GLY A 136 -7.07 -2.26 15.11
C GLY A 136 -6.28 -3.14 16.07
N GLN A 137 -5.59 -4.17 15.56
CA GLN A 137 -4.72 -5.02 16.38
C GLN A 137 -3.39 -4.33 16.66
N ARG A 138 -2.77 -4.69 17.80
CA ARG A 138 -1.45 -4.19 18.17
C ARG A 138 -0.44 -4.54 17.08
N GLU A 139 0.25 -3.54 16.55
CA GLU A 139 1.32 -3.76 15.58
C GLU A 139 2.48 -4.54 16.19
N THR A 140 2.92 -5.54 15.43
CA THR A 140 4.10 -6.34 15.76
C THR A 140 5.40 -5.56 15.51
N ASN A 141 6.39 -5.78 16.38
CA ASN A 141 7.70 -5.14 16.29
C ASN A 141 8.52 -5.70 15.10
N ASP A 142 9.42 -4.90 14.56
CA ASP A 142 10.31 -5.30 13.48
C ASP A 142 11.36 -6.35 13.93
N THR A 143 11.57 -6.53 15.24
CA THR A 143 12.39 -7.63 15.78
C THR A 143 11.86 -9.00 15.35
N ASP A 144 10.53 -9.18 15.33
CA ASP A 144 9.89 -10.44 14.94
C ASP A 144 10.17 -10.78 13.47
N LEU A 145 10.35 -9.76 12.61
CA LEU A 145 10.74 -9.97 11.22
C LEU A 145 12.15 -10.57 11.11
N ARG A 146 13.08 -10.07 11.94
CA ARG A 146 14.45 -10.58 11.99
C ARG A 146 14.46 -12.04 12.44
N ASP A 147 13.74 -12.36 13.49
CA ASP A 147 13.71 -13.71 14.06
C ASP A 147 13.10 -14.70 13.06
N VAL A 148 11.96 -14.35 12.45
CA VAL A 148 11.34 -15.17 11.39
C VAL A 148 12.27 -15.34 10.18
N PHE A 149 13.01 -14.30 9.81
CA PHE A 149 13.98 -14.38 8.72
C PHE A 149 15.08 -15.39 9.04
N ILE A 150 15.75 -15.24 10.20
CA ILE A 150 16.85 -16.10 10.65
C ILE A 150 16.39 -17.55 10.78
N ASP A 151 15.25 -17.79 11.45
CA ASP A 151 14.70 -19.13 11.67
C ASP A 151 14.45 -19.88 10.37
N GLY A 152 14.09 -19.17 9.31
CA GLY A 152 13.77 -19.77 8.02
C GLY A 152 14.91 -19.81 7.00
N ILE A 153 16.11 -19.31 7.34
CA ILE A 153 17.32 -19.54 6.52
C ILE A 153 17.58 -21.06 6.45
N MET A 154 17.97 -21.54 5.27
CA MET A 154 18.28 -22.96 5.07
C MET A 154 19.64 -23.34 5.61
N ASP A 155 20.63 -22.46 5.47
CA ASP A 155 21.98 -22.66 5.97
C ASP A 155 22.05 -22.38 7.46
N GLU A 156 22.15 -23.44 8.27
CA GLU A 156 22.28 -23.34 9.73
C GLU A 156 23.54 -22.57 10.14
N GLY A 157 24.61 -22.57 9.33
CA GLY A 157 25.85 -21.85 9.63
C GLY A 157 25.68 -20.33 9.63
N LEU A 158 24.66 -19.81 8.94
CA LEU A 158 24.35 -18.37 8.89
C LEU A 158 23.45 -17.89 10.03
N LYS A 159 22.92 -18.80 10.87
CA LYS A 159 21.99 -18.45 11.96
C LYS A 159 22.69 -18.04 13.26
N PHE A 160 23.97 -18.36 13.40
CA PHE A 160 24.74 -18.16 14.64
C PHE A 160 25.71 -16.95 14.62
N THR A 161 25.62 -16.11 13.60
CA THR A 161 26.34 -14.81 13.49
C THR A 161 25.43 -13.66 13.88
#